data_AF-A0AAV8X0H5-F1
#
_entry.id   AF-A0AAV8X0H5-F1
#
_cell.length_a   1.000
_cell.length_b   1.000
_cell.length_c   1.000
_cell.angle_alpha   90.00
_cell.angle_beta   90.00
_cell.angle_gamma   90.00
#
_symmetry.space_group_name_H-M   'P 1'
#
loop_
_entity.id
_entity.type
_entity.pdbx_description
1 polymer ?
#
loop_
_entity_poly.entity_id
_entity_poly.type
_entity_poly.pdbx_seq_one_letter_code
_entity_poly.pdbx_strand_id
1 'polypeptide(L)'
;MKVAVVFLTVFAVAISANQLPENERQSLKRIYEQCQSNSDTKVDEDLLRKLSENNDNRQVGAHLLCISVGVGLQKQNGQLDKNIIRNKISLVTQDKTRVDDLVTKCAVQKETPEKTAVKMLNCLDQNNVKYIHVNQ
;
A
#
# COMPACT_ATOMS: atom_id res chain seq x y z
N MET A 1 39.47 -41.88 20.44
CA MET A 1 39.26 -40.99 19.27
C MET A 1 37.84 -40.43 19.40
N LYS A 2 37.58 -39.24 19.95
CA LYS A 2 37.56 -37.91 19.27
C LYS A 2 36.88 -38.07 17.90
N VAL A 3 35.68 -37.56 17.61
CA VAL A 3 35.27 -36.15 17.66
C VAL A 3 33.74 -36.05 17.73
N ALA A 4 33.24 -35.19 18.62
CA ALA A 4 31.85 -34.71 18.63
C ALA A 4 31.65 -33.74 17.44
N VAL A 5 30.63 -33.98 16.60
CA VAL A 5 30.23 -33.03 15.56
C VAL A 5 28.83 -32.53 15.89
N VAL A 6 28.82 -31.39 16.59
CA VAL A 6 27.65 -30.56 16.84
C VAL A 6 27.20 -30.01 15.48
N PHE A 7 26.06 -30.48 14.96
CA PHE A 7 25.39 -29.88 13.81
C PHE A 7 24.76 -28.56 14.25
N LEU A 8 25.56 -27.50 14.23
CA LEU A 8 25.13 -26.12 14.40
C LEU A 8 24.52 -25.67 13.06
N THR A 9 23.27 -26.07 12.82
CA THR A 9 22.50 -25.59 11.66
C THR A 9 22.18 -24.12 11.89
N VAL A 10 23.04 -23.26 11.32
CA VAL A 10 22.77 -21.84 11.13
C VAL A 10 21.53 -21.73 10.25
N PHE A 11 20.38 -21.41 10.85
CA PHE A 11 19.21 -20.95 10.11
C PHE A 11 19.58 -19.63 9.44
N ALA A 12 19.99 -19.69 8.18
CA ALA A 12 20.07 -18.53 7.32
C ALA A 12 18.63 -18.04 7.11
N VAL A 13 18.20 -17.06 7.90
CA VAL A 13 16.95 -16.34 7.65
C VAL A 13 17.16 -15.59 6.34
N ALA A 14 16.64 -16.15 5.24
CA ALA A 14 16.58 -15.46 3.97
C ALA A 14 15.62 -14.27 4.13
N ILE A 15 16.18 -13.08 4.34
CA ILE A 15 15.40 -11.84 4.35
C ILE A 15 15.01 -11.58 2.89
N SER A 16 13.81 -12.02 2.50
CA SER A 16 13.22 -11.68 1.21
C SER A 16 12.97 -10.17 1.15
N ALA A 17 13.83 -9.44 0.44
CA ALA A 17 13.81 -7.98 0.26
C ALA A 17 12.56 -7.41 -0.46
N ASN A 18 11.52 -8.21 -0.64
CA ASN A 18 10.27 -7.88 -1.33
C ASN A 18 9.04 -7.81 -0.42
N GLN A 19 9.23 -7.94 0.89
CA GLN A 19 8.13 -7.93 1.83
C GLN A 19 8.10 -6.59 2.57
N LEU A 20 6.93 -5.95 2.58
CA LEU A 20 6.65 -4.77 3.39
C LEU A 20 7.08 -5.04 4.84
N PRO A 21 7.74 -4.10 5.54
CA PRO A 21 8.13 -4.30 6.93
C PRO A 21 6.96 -4.80 7.79
N GLU A 22 7.21 -5.74 8.70
CA GLU A 22 6.15 -6.45 9.41
C GLU A 22 5.18 -5.51 10.14
N ASN A 23 5.72 -4.47 10.79
CA ASN A 23 4.94 -3.45 11.48
C ASN A 23 4.04 -2.68 10.51
N GLU A 24 4.52 -2.38 9.30
CA GLU A 24 3.76 -1.70 8.27
C GLU A 24 2.65 -2.59 7.71
N ARG A 25 2.97 -3.86 7.44
CA ARG A 25 2.00 -4.87 6.99
C ARG A 25 0.86 -5.06 7.98
N GLN A 26 1.17 -5.19 9.27
CA GLN A 26 0.17 -5.32 10.33
C GLN A 26 -0.67 -4.05 10.51
N SER A 27 -0.06 -2.87 10.35
CA SER A 27 -0.78 -1.60 10.38
C SER A 27 -1.78 -1.52 9.23
N LEU A 28 -1.33 -1.76 8.00
CA LEU A 28 -2.16 -1.71 6.80
C LEU A 28 -3.30 -2.75 6.85
N LYS A 29 -3.02 -3.98 7.33
CA LYS A 29 -4.06 -5.00 7.55
C LYS A 29 -5.16 -4.51 8.50
N ARG A 30 -4.78 -3.93 9.66
CA ARG A 30 -5.75 -3.40 10.62
C ARG A 30 -6.58 -2.25 10.05
N ILE A 31 -5.95 -1.33 9.34
CA ILE A 31 -6.64 -0.21 8.67
C ILE A 31 -7.62 -0.74 7.63
N TYR A 32 -7.22 -1.74 6.86
CA TYR A 32 -8.10 -2.38 5.89
C TYR A 32 -9.30 -3.06 6.54
N GLU A 33 -9.10 -3.84 7.59
CA GLU A 33 -10.20 -4.45 8.36
C GLU A 33 -11.14 -3.39 8.96
N GLN A 34 -10.61 -2.26 9.42
CA GLN A 34 -11.42 -1.12 9.89
C GLN A 34 -12.26 -0.52 8.76
N CYS A 35 -11.67 -0.26 7.59
CA CYS A 35 -12.40 0.25 6.43
C CYS A 35 -13.46 -0.74 5.93
N GLN A 36 -13.18 -2.05 6.00
CA GLN A 36 -14.10 -3.08 5.53
C GLN A 36 -15.26 -3.37 6.51
N SER A 37 -15.06 -3.12 7.80
CA SER A 37 -16.09 -3.29 8.83
C SER A 37 -17.09 -2.13 8.92
N ASN A 38 -16.72 -0.93 8.43
CA ASN A 38 -17.62 0.22 8.35
C ASN A 38 -18.48 0.15 7.07
N SER A 39 -19.81 0.24 7.20
CA SER A 39 -20.75 0.19 6.07
C SER A 39 -20.53 1.27 5.03
N ASP A 40 -20.01 2.44 5.41
CA ASP A 40 -19.81 3.56 4.51
C ASP A 40 -18.55 3.41 3.64
N THR A 41 -17.61 2.58 4.08
CA THR A 41 -16.31 2.37 3.42
C THR A 41 -16.09 0.93 2.98
N LYS A 42 -17.03 0.01 3.27
CA LYS A 42 -16.99 -1.37 2.82
C LYS A 42 -17.01 -1.44 1.29
N VAL A 43 -16.20 -2.33 0.72
CA VAL A 43 -16.12 -2.54 -0.73
C VAL A 43 -16.21 -4.02 -1.07
N ASP A 44 -16.76 -4.34 -2.24
CA ASP A 44 -16.58 -5.65 -2.85
C ASP A 44 -15.13 -5.78 -3.37
N GLU A 45 -14.39 -6.76 -2.84
CA GLU A 45 -13.00 -7.02 -3.19
C GLU A 45 -12.78 -7.24 -4.69
N ASP A 46 -13.80 -7.73 -5.40
CA ASP A 46 -13.75 -7.96 -6.83
C ASP A 46 -13.58 -6.63 -7.60
N LEU A 47 -14.11 -5.53 -7.05
CA LEU A 47 -13.95 -4.18 -7.58
C LEU A 47 -12.51 -3.70 -7.42
N LEU A 48 -11.88 -3.97 -6.27
CA LEU A 48 -10.48 -3.60 -5.99
C LEU A 48 -9.51 -4.41 -6.86
N ARG A 49 -9.77 -5.70 -7.08
CA ARG A 49 -8.95 -6.55 -7.98
C ARG A 49 -8.94 -6.02 -9.41
N LYS A 50 -9.98 -5.30 -9.81
CA LYS A 50 -10.13 -4.65 -11.12
C LYS A 50 -10.14 -3.14 -10.97
N LEU A 51 -9.23 -2.58 -10.16
CA LEU A 51 -9.20 -1.15 -9.84
C LEU A 51 -9.22 -0.25 -11.08
N SER A 52 -8.43 -0.59 -12.11
CA SER A 52 -8.41 0.20 -13.35
C SER A 52 -9.78 0.26 -14.04
N GLU A 53 -10.59 -0.80 -13.97
CA GLU A 53 -11.96 -0.84 -14.53
C GLU A 53 -12.97 -0.14 -13.61
N ASN A 54 -12.73 -0.12 -12.30
CA ASN A 54 -13.66 0.37 -11.28
C ASN A 54 -13.26 1.71 -10.66
N ASN A 55 -12.42 2.49 -11.34
CA ASN A 55 -11.80 3.70 -10.77
C ASN A 55 -12.79 4.88 -10.55
N ASP A 56 -14.02 4.78 -11.05
CA ASP A 56 -15.11 5.73 -10.79
C ASP A 56 -16.22 5.10 -9.91
N ASN A 57 -16.04 3.87 -9.43
CA ASN A 57 -17.01 3.21 -8.55
C ASN A 57 -17.01 3.86 -7.16
N ARG A 58 -18.22 4.18 -6.65
CA ARG A 58 -18.39 4.84 -5.35
C ARG A 58 -17.81 4.05 -4.17
N GLN A 59 -18.00 2.73 -4.12
CA GLN A 59 -17.46 1.90 -3.04
C GLN A 59 -15.94 1.90 -3.07
N VAL A 60 -15.35 1.78 -4.26
CA VAL A 60 -13.90 1.86 -4.45
C VAL A 60 -13.37 3.21 -3.98
N GLY A 61 -14.03 4.31 -4.36
CA GLY A 61 -13.67 5.66 -3.92
C GLY A 61 -13.68 5.82 -2.40
N ALA A 62 -14.76 5.41 -1.75
CA ALA A 62 -14.90 5.51 -0.30
C ALA A 62 -13.88 4.63 0.44
N HIS A 63 -13.68 3.40 -0.01
CA HIS A 63 -12.74 2.47 0.60
C HIS A 63 -11.29 2.94 0.45
N LEU A 64 -10.87 3.33 -0.76
CA LEU A 64 -9.51 3.79 -1.00
C LEU A 64 -9.22 5.12 -0.30
N LEU A 65 -10.20 6.02 -0.16
CA LEU A 65 -10.09 7.19 0.71
C LEU A 65 -9.82 6.78 2.16
N CYS A 66 -10.60 5.84 2.70
CA CYS A 66 -10.43 5.34 4.06
C CYS A 66 -9.03 4.76 4.30
N ILE A 67 -8.55 3.90 3.41
CA ILE A 67 -7.19 3.34 3.47
C ILE A 67 -6.14 4.46 3.39
N SER A 68 -6.26 5.33 2.38
CA SER A 68 -5.30 6.40 2.11
C SER A 68 -5.17 7.38 3.28
N VAL A 69 -6.27 7.66 3.99
CA VAL A 69 -6.27 8.46 5.22
C VAL A 69 -5.67 7.67 6.38
N GLY A 70 -6.07 6.41 6.56
CA GLY A 70 -5.59 5.57 7.66
C GLY A 70 -4.07 5.35 7.64
N VAL A 71 -3.47 5.22 6.45
CA VAL A 71 -2.01 5.11 6.29
C VAL A 71 -1.29 6.46 6.15
N GLY A 72 -2.03 7.57 6.21
CA GLY A 72 -1.48 8.94 6.23
C GLY A 72 -1.06 9.50 4.87
N LEU A 73 -1.40 8.87 3.74
CA LEU A 73 -1.05 9.38 2.41
C LEU A 73 -1.81 10.67 2.07
N GLN A 74 -3.02 10.82 2.60
CA GLN A 74 -3.84 12.00 2.38
C GLN A 74 -4.71 12.31 3.59
N LYS A 75 -5.18 13.55 3.71
CA LYS A 75 -6.18 13.99 4.69
C LYS A 75 -7.60 13.75 4.19
N GLN A 76 -8.59 13.86 5.08
CA GLN A 76 -10.01 13.70 4.73
C GLN A 76 -10.48 14.67 3.63
N ASN A 77 -9.85 15.84 3.52
CA ASN A 77 -10.15 16.84 2.49
C ASN A 77 -9.39 16.63 1.16
N GLY A 78 -8.67 15.52 1.00
CA GLY A 78 -7.93 15.18 -0.21
C GLY A 78 -6.53 15.80 -0.31
N GLN A 79 -6.08 16.57 0.69
CA GLN A 79 -4.70 17.08 0.70
C GLN A 79 -3.72 15.91 0.88
N LEU A 80 -2.80 15.75 -0.08
CA LEU A 80 -1.78 14.69 -0.07
C LEU A 80 -0.58 15.05 0.83
N ASP A 81 -0.06 14.07 1.56
CA ASP A 81 1.23 14.16 2.24
C ASP A 81 2.32 13.49 1.40
N LYS A 82 3.01 14.30 0.58
CA LYS A 82 4.05 13.79 -0.34
C LYS A 82 5.25 13.17 0.39
N ASN A 83 5.53 13.56 1.63
CA ASN A 83 6.63 12.99 2.39
C ASN A 83 6.29 11.58 2.87
N ILE A 84 5.07 11.39 3.38
CA ILE A 84 4.57 10.05 3.73
C ILE A 84 4.47 9.19 2.49
N ILE A 85 3.91 9.70 1.38
CA ILE A 85 3.82 8.95 0.11
C ILE A 85 5.21 8.50 -0.36
N ARG A 86 6.20 9.39 -0.37
CA ARG A 86 7.60 9.05 -0.70
C ARG A 86 8.12 7.90 0.17
N ASN A 87 7.90 7.99 1.48
CA ASN A 87 8.35 6.97 2.42
C ASN A 87 7.68 5.62 2.12
N LYS A 88 6.35 5.59 1.93
CA LYS A 88 5.62 4.33 1.64
C LYS A 88 6.02 3.70 0.32
N ILE A 89 6.22 4.49 -0.75
CA ILE A 89 6.74 4.00 -2.04
C ILE A 89 8.14 3.42 -1.84
N SER A 90 8.99 4.09 -1.07
CA SER A 90 10.35 3.61 -0.78
C SER A 90 10.37 2.29 -0.02
N LEU A 91 9.32 1.90 0.71
CA LEU A 91 9.26 0.60 1.39
C LEU A 91 9.09 -0.57 0.42
N VAL A 92 8.47 -0.35 -0.75
CA VAL A 92 8.10 -1.42 -1.69
C VAL A 92 8.82 -1.37 -3.03
N THR A 93 9.39 -0.21 -3.39
CA THR A 93 10.12 -0.06 -4.64
C THR A 93 11.59 -0.43 -4.44
N GLN A 94 12.10 -1.40 -5.20
CA GLN A 94 13.53 -1.77 -5.18
C GLN A 94 14.41 -0.64 -5.76
N ASP A 95 13.99 -0.10 -6.91
CA ASP A 95 14.69 0.99 -7.59
C ASP A 95 14.37 2.33 -6.92
N LYS A 96 15.23 2.73 -5.97
CA LYS A 96 15.06 3.97 -5.21
C LYS A 96 15.16 5.22 -6.08
N THR A 97 15.80 5.14 -7.24
CA THR A 97 15.95 6.30 -8.14
C THR A 97 14.61 6.75 -8.72
N ARG A 98 13.62 5.84 -8.80
CA ARG A 98 12.29 6.11 -9.33
C ARG A 98 11.30 6.68 -8.32
N VAL A 99 11.66 6.74 -7.03
CA VAL A 99 10.71 7.12 -5.97
C VAL A 99 10.19 8.54 -6.19
N ASP A 100 11.07 9.51 -6.41
CA ASP A 100 10.66 10.92 -6.58
C ASP A 100 9.84 11.13 -7.86
N ASP A 101 10.19 10.41 -8.93
CA ASP A 101 9.42 10.41 -10.17
C ASP A 101 8.01 9.84 -9.96
N LEU A 102 7.89 8.74 -9.20
CA LEU A 102 6.60 8.13 -8.87
C LEU A 102 5.76 9.03 -7.97
N VAL A 103 6.36 9.70 -6.98
CA VAL A 103 5.65 10.71 -6.17
C VAL A 103 5.15 11.84 -7.06
N THR A 104 6.00 12.38 -7.92
CA THR A 104 5.64 13.49 -8.81
C THR A 104 4.53 13.10 -9.77
N LYS A 105 4.61 11.89 -10.34
CA LYS A 105 3.65 11.35 -11.31
C LYS A 105 2.30 10.99 -10.68
N CYS A 106 2.30 10.33 -9.54
CA CYS A 106 1.09 9.71 -8.98
C CYS A 106 0.45 10.51 -7.83
N ALA A 107 1.20 11.30 -7.07
CA ALA A 107 0.67 12.09 -5.96
C ALA A 107 0.06 13.43 -6.45
N VAL A 108 -1.01 13.32 -7.25
CA VAL A 108 -1.72 14.46 -7.84
C VAL A 108 -3.12 14.57 -7.24
N GLN A 109 -3.36 15.66 -6.51
CA GLN A 109 -4.68 15.98 -5.95
C GLN A 109 -5.73 16.15 -7.06
N LYS A 110 -6.93 15.64 -6.83
CA LYS A 110 -8.09 15.69 -7.73
C LYS A 110 -9.23 16.49 -7.12
N GLU A 111 -10.35 16.54 -7.83
CA GLU A 111 -11.50 17.37 -7.49
C GLU A 111 -12.16 16.94 -6.17
N THR A 112 -12.10 15.65 -5.85
CA THR A 112 -12.61 15.10 -4.58
C THR A 112 -11.55 14.26 -3.86
N PRO A 113 -11.67 14.08 -2.53
CA PRO A 113 -10.78 13.22 -1.76
C PRO A 113 -10.79 11.76 -2.24
N GLU A 114 -11.95 11.23 -2.61
CA GLU A 114 -12.11 9.87 -3.16
C GLU A 114 -11.38 9.75 -4.50
N LYS A 115 -11.62 10.68 -5.44
CA LYS A 115 -10.92 10.68 -6.72
C LYS A 115 -9.41 10.82 -6.53
N THR A 116 -8.97 11.59 -5.54
CA THR A 116 -7.55 11.74 -5.22
C THR A 116 -6.95 10.39 -4.81
N ALA A 117 -7.57 9.69 -3.85
CA ALA A 117 -7.11 8.37 -3.42
C ALA A 117 -7.09 7.36 -4.58
N VAL A 118 -8.19 7.26 -5.33
CA VAL A 118 -8.31 6.28 -6.41
C VAL A 118 -7.28 6.51 -7.50
N LYS A 119 -7.14 7.74 -8.00
CA LYS A 119 -6.20 8.02 -9.09
C LYS A 119 -4.75 7.89 -8.63
N MET A 120 -4.43 8.26 -7.40
CA MET A 120 -3.09 8.05 -6.82
C MET A 120 -2.77 6.56 -6.73
N LEU A 121 -3.62 5.77 -6.09
CA LEU A 121 -3.36 4.35 -5.83
C LEU A 121 -3.38 3.52 -7.11
N ASN A 122 -4.29 3.82 -8.05
CA ASN A 122 -4.29 3.20 -9.37
C ASN A 122 -3.03 3.56 -10.19
N CYS A 123 -2.55 4.81 -10.13
CA CYS A 123 -1.29 5.20 -10.77
C CYS A 123 -0.11 4.42 -10.19
N LEU A 124 -0.03 4.27 -8.87
CA LEU A 124 1.02 3.51 -8.21
C LEU A 124 0.98 2.03 -8.62
N ASP A 125 -0.21 1.42 -8.65
CA ASP A 125 -0.41 0.04 -9.11
C ASP A 125 0.05 -0.17 -10.56
N GLN A 126 -0.35 0.73 -11.47
CA GLN A 126 0.08 0.73 -12.88
C GLN A 126 1.60 0.89 -13.06
N ASN A 127 2.31 1.40 -12.06
CA ASN A 127 3.76 1.54 -12.06
C ASN A 127 4.45 0.48 -11.19
N ASN A 128 3.75 -0.61 -10.84
CA ASN A 128 4.23 -1.75 -10.04
C ASN A 128 4.60 -1.41 -8.59
N VAL A 129 3.97 -0.39 -8.01
CA VAL A 129 4.14 -0.02 -6.60
C VAL A 129 3.03 -0.65 -5.77
N LYS A 130 3.26 -1.86 -5.27
CA LYS A 130 2.26 -2.67 -4.57
C LYS A 130 2.23 -2.41 -3.05
N TYR A 131 1.94 -1.18 -2.64
CA TYR A 131 1.87 -0.84 -1.21
C TYR A 131 0.58 -1.33 -0.53
N ILE A 132 -0.59 -1.14 -1.16
CA ILE A 132 -1.91 -1.45 -0.56
C ILE A 132 -2.40 -2.89 -0.79
N HIS A 133 -1.65 -3.71 -1.54
CA HIS A 133 -2.00 -5.10 -1.80
C HIS A 133 -1.54 -5.99 -0.65
N VAL A 134 -2.29 -6.00 0.46
CA VAL A 134 -2.02 -6.94 1.56
C VAL A 134 -2.58 -8.31 1.18
N ASN A 135 -1.68 -9.21 0.80
CA ASN A 135 -1.95 -10.63 0.52
C ASN A 135 -2.94 -10.88 -0.62
N GLN A 136 -2.51 -10.61 -1.84
CA GLN A 136 -2.70 -11.60 -2.91
C GLN A 136 -1.52 -12.57 -2.90
#